data_AF-A0A644TU90-F1
#
_entry.id   AF-A0A644TU90-F1
#
_cell.length_a   1.000
_cell.length_b   1.000
_cell.length_c   1.000
_cell.angle_alpha   90.00
_cell.angle_beta   90.00
_cell.angle_gamma   90.00
#
_symmetry.space_group_name_H-M   'P 1'
#
loop_
_entity.id
_entity.type
_entity.pdbx_description
1 polymer ?
#
loop_
_entity_poly.entity_id
_entity_poly.type
_entity_poly.pdbx_seq_one_letter_code
_entity_poly.pdbx_strand_id
1 'polypeptide(L)'
;MEKELSFEAVIKTNEKGAGGAYIEFPFDTEEVFGKRGRIKVVCFFDGLEYRGSLVRMGSPGHIVGLRKDIMAAIGKMPGHRVRVRISEDLEDRVVIVPEELRDALEKAGQLEAYKALSFTKQKEYASLIGGARKEETRRNRLARVIEALGPKTPGRSPIATYIEDFQGIKRTRLEKIYALIKSEAPRATEKLSYGMPTFYLHENLVHFAAQTKHLGFYPSSSGIAAYEAELGSFAYSKGAVQFPYDKDLPEALIRKMVRFKVQEVEEKRRNKALAKKGSGLGVEDSIGAKKQKI
;
A
#
# COMPACT_ATOMS: atom_id res chain seq x y z
N MET A 1 -16.74 32.24 6.82
CA MET A 1 -16.75 32.35 8.29
C MET A 1 -16.09 31.11 8.83
N GLU A 2 -14.97 31.24 9.53
CA GLU A 2 -14.37 30.13 10.27
C GLU A 2 -15.36 29.69 11.35
N LYS A 3 -15.88 28.47 11.23
CA LYS A 3 -16.75 27.88 12.26
C LYS A 3 -15.83 27.28 13.32
N GLU A 4 -15.54 28.05 14.37
CA GLU A 4 -14.92 27.54 15.60
C GLU A 4 -16.01 27.00 16.52
N LEU A 5 -15.83 25.77 17.01
CA LEU A 5 -16.71 25.12 17.96
C LEU A 5 -15.98 24.89 19.28
N SER A 6 -16.69 25.05 20.39
CA SER A 6 -16.15 24.82 21.74
C SER A 6 -17.03 23.82 22.48
N PHE A 7 -16.42 22.78 23.05
CA PHE A 7 -17.12 21.74 23.82
C PHE A 7 -16.19 21.07 24.83
N GLU A 8 -16.76 20.29 25.74
CA GLU A 8 -15.99 19.40 26.62
C GLU A 8 -16.16 17.95 26.20
N ALA A 9 -15.07 17.19 26.27
CA ALA A 9 -15.10 15.77 25.96
C ALA A 9 -14.23 14.97 26.94
N VAL A 10 -14.58 13.69 27.11
CA VAL A 10 -13.78 12.74 27.90
C VAL A 10 -12.71 12.12 27.01
N ILE A 11 -11.48 12.09 27.50
CA ILE A 11 -10.36 11.42 26.81
C ILE A 11 -10.60 9.91 26.87
N LYS A 12 -10.78 9.28 25.72
CA LYS A 12 -10.98 7.84 25.56
C LYS A 12 -9.71 7.18 25.04
N THR A 13 -9.60 5.87 25.26
CA THR A 13 -8.54 5.02 24.71
C THR A 13 -9.19 3.74 24.19
N ASN A 14 -8.56 3.08 23.22
CA ASN A 14 -9.06 1.77 22.77
C ASN A 14 -8.69 0.70 23.80
N GLU A 15 -9.67 -0.09 24.23
CA GLU A 15 -9.56 -1.13 25.27
C GLU A 15 -8.50 -2.22 24.97
N LYS A 16 -8.03 -2.33 23.71
CA LYS A 16 -7.04 -3.33 23.27
C LYS A 16 -5.58 -2.86 23.31
N GLY A 17 -5.24 -1.79 24.03
CA GLY A 17 -3.85 -1.39 24.32
C GLY A 17 -2.96 -0.96 23.14
N ALA A 18 -3.43 -1.12 21.89
CA ALA A 18 -2.70 -0.79 20.66
C ALA A 18 -3.17 0.52 19.98
N GLY A 19 -4.19 1.19 20.53
CA GLY A 19 -4.73 2.45 19.98
C GLY A 19 -4.28 3.68 20.78
N GLY A 20 -4.08 4.81 20.08
CA GLY A 20 -3.84 6.11 20.72
C GLY A 20 -5.08 6.66 21.43
N ALA A 21 -4.90 7.64 22.33
CA ALA A 21 -6.01 8.33 22.99
C ALA A 21 -6.74 9.25 22.00
N TYR A 22 -8.02 9.51 22.24
CA TYR A 22 -8.87 10.33 21.38
C TYR A 22 -10.03 10.95 22.17
N ILE A 23 -10.71 11.91 21.56
CA ILE A 23 -11.99 12.43 22.02
C ILE A 23 -13.03 12.29 20.90
N GLU A 24 -14.28 12.07 21.28
CA GLU A 24 -15.40 12.05 20.35
C GLU A 24 -15.84 13.47 20.03
N PHE A 25 -16.05 13.73 18.75
CA PHE A 25 -16.61 14.99 18.26
C PHE A 25 -18.14 14.88 18.30
N PRO A 26 -18.83 15.72 19.10
CA PRO A 26 -20.25 15.54 19.38
C PRO A 26 -21.18 16.09 18.30
N PHE A 27 -20.64 16.77 17.28
CA PHE A 27 -21.43 17.42 16.22
C PHE A 27 -21.33 16.66 14.90
N ASP A 28 -22.33 16.84 14.03
CA ASP A 28 -22.30 16.29 12.69
C ASP A 28 -21.33 17.10 11.81
N THR A 29 -20.37 16.41 11.19
CA THR A 29 -19.33 17.09 10.39
C THR A 29 -19.83 17.58 9.03
N GLU A 30 -20.90 17.00 8.48
CA GLU A 30 -21.54 17.44 7.25
C GLU A 30 -22.30 18.74 7.50
N GLU A 31 -23.01 18.86 8.61
CA GLU A 31 -23.69 20.09 9.01
C GLU A 31 -22.71 21.21 9.37
N VAL A 32 -21.65 20.88 10.12
CA VAL A 32 -20.68 21.86 10.58
C VAL A 32 -19.74 22.28 9.44
N PHE A 33 -19.07 21.33 8.79
CA PHE A 33 -17.98 21.58 7.85
C PHE A 33 -18.32 21.25 6.39
N GLY A 34 -19.54 20.78 6.09
CA GLY A 34 -19.92 20.37 4.73
C GLY A 34 -19.22 19.10 4.24
N LYS A 35 -18.59 18.34 5.14
CA LYS A 35 -17.70 17.22 4.80
C LYS A 35 -18.02 15.98 5.65
N ARG A 36 -18.12 14.81 5.01
CA ARG A 36 -18.40 13.52 5.69
C ARG A 36 -17.14 12.69 5.96
N GLY A 37 -16.06 12.97 5.25
CA GLY A 37 -14.83 12.19 5.27
C GLY A 37 -13.86 12.62 6.37
N ARG A 38 -12.56 12.50 6.09
CA ARG A 38 -11.50 13.04 6.93
C ARG A 38 -11.44 14.56 6.79
N ILE A 39 -11.45 15.28 7.90
CA ILE A 39 -11.43 16.75 7.92
C ILE A 39 -10.18 17.20 8.68
N LYS A 40 -9.39 18.09 8.08
CA LYS A 40 -8.23 18.68 8.76
C LYS A 40 -8.75 19.75 9.72
N VAL A 41 -8.26 19.72 10.95
CA VAL A 41 -8.74 20.60 12.01
C VAL A 41 -7.60 21.17 12.82
N VAL A 42 -7.77 22.41 13.26
CA VAL A 42 -6.98 23.01 14.34
C VAL A 42 -7.80 22.86 15.61
N CYS A 43 -7.22 22.23 16.62
CA CYS A 43 -7.82 22.01 17.92
C CYS A 43 -7.03 22.75 18.99
N PHE A 44 -7.68 23.18 20.06
CA PHE A 44 -7.03 23.59 21.30
C PHE A 44 -7.53 22.71 22.43
N PHE A 45 -6.64 21.95 23.04
CA PHE A 45 -6.92 21.13 24.21
C PHE A 45 -6.49 21.87 25.46
N ASP A 46 -7.44 22.35 26.26
CA ASP A 46 -7.21 23.28 27.38
C ASP A 46 -6.29 24.46 27.04
N GLY A 47 -6.38 24.95 25.80
CA GLY A 47 -5.56 26.05 25.30
C GLY A 47 -4.27 25.64 24.57
N LEU A 48 -3.86 24.36 24.60
CA LEU A 48 -2.72 23.88 23.82
C LEU A 48 -3.13 23.57 22.38
N GLU A 49 -2.54 24.26 21.41
CA GLU A 49 -2.80 24.04 19.99
C GLU A 49 -2.36 22.64 19.53
N TYR A 50 -3.23 22.00 18.76
CA TYR A 50 -2.99 20.75 18.09
C TYR A 50 -3.63 20.76 16.70
N ARG A 51 -2.81 20.57 15.67
CA ARG A 51 -3.32 20.35 14.32
C ARG A 51 -3.46 18.86 14.02
N GLY A 52 -4.68 18.44 13.76
CA GLY A 52 -5.06 17.03 13.64
C GLY A 52 -6.00 16.76 12.49
N SER A 53 -6.76 15.68 12.62
CA SER A 53 -7.85 15.38 11.70
C SER A 53 -9.01 14.76 12.47
N LEU A 54 -10.22 15.17 12.14
CA LEU A 54 -11.42 14.41 12.45
C LEU A 54 -11.49 13.22 11.50
N VAL A 55 -11.63 12.02 12.06
CA VAL A 55 -11.66 10.75 11.32
C VAL A 55 -12.74 9.84 11.87
N ARG A 56 -13.28 8.95 11.02
CA ARG A 56 -14.21 7.90 11.42
C ARG A 56 -13.48 6.56 11.39
N MET A 57 -13.04 6.09 12.55
CA MET A 57 -12.19 4.90 12.70
C MET A 57 -13.01 3.72 13.25
N GLY A 58 -14.12 3.39 12.60
CA GLY A 58 -15.07 2.37 13.09
C GLY A 58 -15.90 2.82 14.31
N SER A 59 -15.76 4.08 14.73
CA SER A 59 -16.57 4.73 15.75
C SER A 59 -17.93 5.20 15.19
N PRO A 60 -18.99 5.27 16.01
CA PRO A 60 -20.29 5.80 15.58
C PRO A 60 -20.21 7.22 15.00
N GLY A 61 -19.41 8.09 15.60
CA GLY A 61 -19.13 9.46 15.15
C GLY A 61 -17.65 9.72 14.82
N HIS A 62 -17.33 10.95 14.43
CA HIS A 62 -15.94 11.36 14.21
C HIS A 62 -15.20 11.49 15.54
N ILE A 63 -13.91 11.18 15.50
CA ILE A 63 -12.99 11.34 16.62
C ILE A 63 -11.80 12.18 16.20
N VAL A 64 -11.19 12.87 17.15
CA VAL A 64 -9.87 13.50 16.98
C VAL A 64 -8.89 12.86 17.94
N GLY A 65 -7.71 12.51 17.41
CA GLY A 65 -6.64 11.91 18.21
C GLY A 65 -6.04 12.91 19.18
N LEU A 66 -5.72 12.43 20.38
CA LEU A 66 -5.02 13.17 21.41
C LEU A 66 -3.69 12.47 21.72
N ARG A 67 -2.58 13.12 21.37
CA ARG A 67 -1.25 12.51 21.52
C ARG A 67 -0.80 12.48 22.99
N LYS A 68 0.10 11.54 23.30
CA LYS A 68 0.65 11.37 24.66
C LYS A 68 1.38 12.61 25.18
N ASP A 69 2.12 13.31 24.33
CA ASP A 69 2.84 14.53 24.67
C ASP A 69 1.88 15.69 25.01
N ILE A 70 0.78 15.82 24.29
CA ILE A 70 -0.26 16.81 24.57
C ILE A 70 -0.93 16.51 25.92
N MET A 71 -1.31 15.25 26.15
CA MET A 71 -1.88 14.80 27.44
C MET A 71 -0.95 15.11 28.61
N ALA A 72 0.35 14.82 28.46
CA ALA A 72 1.35 15.15 29.47
C ALA A 72 1.45 16.66 29.72
N ALA A 73 1.46 17.48 28.66
CA ALA A 73 1.58 18.94 28.76
C ALA A 73 0.38 19.60 29.45
N ILE A 74 -0.84 19.08 29.24
CA ILE A 74 -2.07 19.58 29.89
C ILE A 74 -2.37 18.88 31.22
N GLY A 75 -1.53 17.94 31.66
CA GLY A 75 -1.70 17.20 32.91
C GLY A 75 -2.94 16.29 32.93
N LYS A 76 -3.34 15.72 31.79
CA LYS A 76 -4.53 14.87 31.66
C LYS A 76 -4.21 13.47 31.15
N MET A 77 -5.10 12.53 31.44
CA MET A 77 -4.98 11.13 31.03
C MET A 77 -6.35 10.58 30.57
N PRO A 78 -6.41 9.40 29.93
CA PRO A 78 -7.68 8.77 29.60
C PRO A 78 -8.62 8.70 30.81
N GLY A 79 -9.89 9.07 30.62
CA GLY A 79 -10.89 9.26 31.66
C GLY A 79 -11.07 10.71 32.11
N HIS A 80 -10.08 11.59 31.91
CA HIS A 80 -10.22 13.01 32.26
C HIS A 80 -11.05 13.77 31.22
N ARG A 81 -11.71 14.85 31.66
CA ARG A 81 -12.40 15.80 30.77
C ARG A 81 -11.41 16.82 30.24
N VAL A 82 -11.48 17.15 28.96
CA VAL A 82 -10.68 18.19 28.29
C VAL A 82 -11.59 19.20 27.61
N ARG A 83 -11.26 20.49 27.73
CA ARG A 83 -11.94 21.54 26.97
C ARG A 83 -11.33 21.59 25.58
N VAL A 84 -12.17 21.45 24.56
CA VAL A 84 -11.76 21.40 23.16
C VAL A 84 -12.34 22.60 22.45
N ARG A 85 -11.47 23.41 21.82
CA ARG A 85 -11.89 24.30 20.73
C ARG A 85 -11.43 23.69 19.42
N ILE A 86 -12.25 23.74 18.39
CA ILE A 86 -11.95 23.10 17.10
C ILE A 86 -12.48 23.95 15.94
N SER A 87 -11.66 24.11 14.92
CA SER A 87 -12.04 24.74 13.65
C SER A 87 -11.44 23.95 12.49
N GLU A 88 -11.94 24.19 11.28
CA GLU A 88 -11.36 23.61 10.08
C GLU A 88 -9.97 24.21 9.79
N ASP A 89 -8.96 23.35 9.59
CA ASP A 89 -7.60 23.76 9.19
C ASP A 89 -7.62 24.05 7.68
N LEU A 90 -8.03 25.28 7.35
CA LEU A 90 -8.05 25.83 5.98
C LEU A 90 -6.70 26.42 5.56
N GLU A 91 -5.72 26.49 6.48
CA GLU A 91 -4.40 27.01 6.15
C GLU A 91 -3.61 26.05 5.25
N ASP A 92 -3.21 26.57 4.11
CA ASP A 92 -2.21 25.93 3.27
C ASP A 92 -0.86 25.93 3.98
N ARG A 93 -0.41 24.74 4.33
CA ARG A 93 0.85 24.59 5.05
C ARG A 93 2.03 24.78 4.10
N VAL A 94 2.61 25.97 4.09
CA VAL A 94 3.83 26.24 3.32
C VAL A 94 5.03 25.66 4.04
N VAL A 95 5.71 24.68 3.43
CA VAL A 95 7.02 24.23 3.87
C VAL A 95 8.07 25.17 3.30
N ILE A 96 8.83 25.84 4.16
CA ILE A 96 10.02 26.58 3.72
C ILE A 96 11.06 25.53 3.30
N VAL A 97 11.24 25.39 1.99
CA VAL A 97 12.23 24.49 1.40
C VAL A 97 13.60 25.18 1.45
N PRO A 98 14.62 24.59 2.08
CA PRO A 98 15.98 25.13 2.03
C PRO A 98 16.43 25.29 0.58
N GLU A 99 17.12 26.40 0.27
CA GLU A 99 17.60 26.71 -1.09
C GLU A 99 18.40 25.56 -1.70
N GLU A 100 19.35 24.99 -0.94
CA GLU A 100 20.13 23.81 -1.38
C GLU A 100 19.25 22.61 -1.78
N LEU A 101 18.13 22.39 -1.09
CA LEU A 101 17.20 21.30 -1.41
C LEU A 101 16.39 21.64 -2.67
N ARG A 102 15.92 22.88 -2.80
CA ARG A 102 15.21 23.34 -3.99
C ARG A 102 16.08 23.19 -5.24
N ASP A 103 17.30 23.73 -5.20
CA ASP A 103 18.22 23.72 -6.34
C ASP A 103 18.60 22.28 -6.75
N ALA A 104 18.80 21.41 -5.77
CA ALA A 104 19.11 20.01 -6.03
C ALA A 104 17.92 19.22 -6.61
N LEU A 105 16.68 19.53 -6.19
CA LEU A 105 15.46 18.95 -6.75
C LEU A 105 15.17 19.46 -8.17
N GLU A 106 15.42 20.74 -8.45
CA GLU A 106 15.31 21.33 -9.78
C GLU A 106 16.30 20.68 -10.74
N LYS A 107 17.57 20.57 -10.34
CA LYS A 107 18.61 19.90 -11.12
C LYS A 107 18.28 18.43 -11.41
N ALA A 108 17.62 17.74 -10.47
CA ALA A 108 17.19 16.36 -10.63
C ALA A 108 15.85 16.19 -11.37
N GLY A 109 15.14 17.28 -11.69
CA GLY A 109 13.80 17.22 -12.29
C GLY A 109 12.71 16.67 -11.36
N GLN A 110 12.91 16.73 -10.04
CA GLN A 110 12.05 16.10 -9.03
C GLN A 110 11.25 17.10 -8.18
N LEU A 111 11.33 18.40 -8.51
CA LEU A 111 10.64 19.43 -7.76
C LEU A 111 9.12 19.19 -7.68
N GLU A 112 8.49 18.76 -8.77
CA GLU A 112 7.05 18.46 -8.78
C GLU A 112 6.71 17.20 -7.97
N ALA A 113 7.57 16.18 -7.99
CA ALA A 113 7.40 14.98 -7.14
C ALA A 113 7.51 15.32 -5.65
N TYR A 114 8.43 16.23 -5.29
CA TYR A 114 8.53 16.77 -3.94
C TYR A 114 7.27 17.56 -3.53
N LYS A 115 6.78 18.46 -4.39
CA LYS A 115 5.55 19.23 -4.13
C LYS A 115 4.31 18.34 -4.00
N ALA A 116 4.28 17.19 -4.68
CA ALA A 116 3.20 16.21 -4.58
C ALA A 116 3.22 15.37 -3.27
N LEU A 117 4.30 15.43 -2.48
CA LEU A 117 4.36 14.73 -1.21
C LEU A 117 3.39 15.30 -0.16
N SER A 118 3.05 14.49 0.84
CA SER A 118 2.34 14.99 2.02
C SER A 118 3.18 16.04 2.76
N PHE A 119 2.51 17.04 3.34
CA PHE A 119 3.15 18.10 4.14
C PHE A 119 4.16 17.55 5.17
N THR A 120 3.80 16.48 5.87
CA THR A 120 4.69 15.85 6.87
C THR A 120 5.99 15.38 6.22
N LYS A 121 5.91 14.79 5.03
CA LYS A 121 7.07 14.26 4.31
C LYS A 121 7.94 15.39 3.74
N GLN A 122 7.32 16.44 3.19
CA GLN A 122 8.03 17.65 2.77
C GLN A 122 8.77 18.29 3.95
N LYS A 123 8.10 18.50 5.09
CA LYS A 123 8.71 19.08 6.31
C LYS A 123 9.86 18.22 6.84
N GLU A 124 9.70 16.89 6.85
CA GLU A 124 10.75 15.95 7.26
C GLU A 124 12.01 16.13 6.42
N TYR A 125 11.88 16.13 5.09
CA TYR A 125 13.00 16.32 4.16
C TYR A 125 13.65 17.70 4.29
N ALA A 126 12.85 18.78 4.33
CA ALA A 126 13.37 20.12 4.57
C ALA A 126 14.16 20.22 5.88
N SER A 127 13.66 19.64 6.97
CA SER A 127 14.32 19.66 8.29
C SER A 127 15.62 18.85 8.30
N LEU A 128 15.66 17.72 7.59
CA LEU A 128 16.87 16.90 7.48
C LEU A 128 18.03 17.65 6.83
N ILE A 129 17.75 18.49 5.83
CA ILE A 129 18.78 19.28 5.15
C ILE A 129 19.16 20.50 5.99
N GLY A 130 18.17 21.29 6.43
CA GLY A 130 18.41 22.52 7.20
C GLY A 130 19.13 22.29 8.53
N GLY A 131 18.98 21.10 9.15
CA GLY A 131 19.65 20.75 10.41
C GLY A 131 21.09 20.23 10.28
N ALA A 132 21.63 20.02 9.06
CA ALA A 132 22.97 19.48 8.88
C ALA A 132 24.05 20.58 8.88
N ARG A 133 24.95 20.57 9.88
CA ARG A 133 26.07 21.54 9.98
C ARG A 133 27.31 21.17 9.15
N LYS A 134 27.51 19.89 8.86
CA LYS A 134 28.62 19.39 8.03
C LYS A 134 28.18 19.28 6.57
N GLU A 135 29.00 19.80 5.66
CA GLU A 135 28.71 19.83 4.23
C GLU A 135 28.55 18.42 3.62
N GLU A 136 29.40 17.47 4.02
CA GLU A 136 29.29 16.07 3.61
C GLU A 136 27.96 15.43 4.04
N THR A 137 27.48 15.76 5.26
CA THR A 137 26.19 15.29 5.75
C THR A 137 25.02 15.90 4.97
N ARG A 138 25.12 17.18 4.56
CA ARG A 138 24.13 17.81 3.66
C ARG A 138 24.08 17.09 2.32
N ARG A 139 25.24 16.90 1.67
CA ARG A 139 25.32 16.19 0.38
C ARG A 139 24.74 14.79 0.44
N ASN A 140 25.09 14.00 1.45
CA ASN A 140 24.58 12.64 1.62
C ASN A 140 23.06 12.61 1.87
N ARG A 141 22.53 13.58 2.63
CA ARG A 141 21.08 13.68 2.86
C ARG A 141 20.35 14.15 1.60
N LEU A 142 20.89 15.11 0.85
CA LEU A 142 20.35 15.57 -0.43
C LEU A 142 20.27 14.43 -1.44
N ALA A 143 21.35 13.66 -1.59
CA ALA A 143 21.39 12.50 -2.47
C ALA A 143 20.29 11.46 -2.13
N ARG A 144 20.10 11.16 -0.84
CA ARG A 144 19.04 10.25 -0.38
C ARG A 144 17.62 10.78 -0.63
N VAL A 145 17.41 12.08 -0.46
CA VAL A 145 16.10 12.71 -0.71
C VAL A 145 15.79 12.66 -2.21
N ILE A 146 16.78 12.97 -3.06
CA ILE A 146 16.66 12.90 -4.53
C ILE A 146 16.44 11.44 -4.99
N GLU A 147 17.15 10.47 -4.42
CA GLU A 147 16.92 9.07 -4.73
C GLU A 147 15.49 8.63 -4.34
N ALA A 148 15.00 9.06 -3.18
CA ALA A 148 13.66 8.72 -2.71
C ALA A 148 12.52 9.38 -3.53
N LEU A 149 12.79 10.54 -4.13
CA LEU A 149 11.83 11.37 -4.87
C LEU A 149 11.89 11.21 -6.38
N GLY A 150 12.95 10.59 -6.88
CA GLY A 150 13.07 10.27 -8.29
C GLY A 150 11.88 9.47 -8.78
N PRO A 151 11.69 9.40 -10.12
CA PRO A 151 10.93 8.27 -10.64
C PRO A 151 11.51 7.05 -9.93
N LYS A 152 10.65 6.18 -9.37
CA LYS A 152 11.05 4.79 -9.17
C LYS A 152 11.68 4.47 -10.50
N THR A 153 13.02 4.37 -10.56
CA THR A 153 13.73 4.01 -11.79
C THR A 153 12.85 2.95 -12.42
N PRO A 154 12.46 2.99 -13.71
CA PRO A 154 11.81 1.84 -14.31
C PRO A 154 12.74 0.69 -14.00
N GLY A 155 12.34 -0.04 -12.95
CA GLY A 155 13.35 -0.62 -12.08
C GLY A 155 13.97 -1.66 -12.94
N ARG A 156 15.30 -1.66 -13.05
CA ARG A 156 15.99 -2.81 -13.61
C ARG A 156 15.26 -4.03 -13.09
N SER A 157 14.64 -4.77 -14.01
CA SER A 157 13.60 -5.72 -13.63
C SER A 157 14.17 -6.60 -12.51
N PRO A 158 13.49 -6.77 -11.37
CA PRO A 158 14.02 -7.61 -10.29
C PRO A 158 14.35 -9.02 -10.78
N ILE A 159 13.65 -9.46 -11.83
CA ILE A 159 13.91 -10.70 -12.54
C ILE A 159 15.12 -10.57 -13.46
N ALA A 160 15.21 -9.52 -14.30
CA ALA A 160 16.39 -9.29 -15.15
C ALA A 160 17.69 -9.21 -14.33
N THR A 161 17.66 -8.55 -13.17
CA THR A 161 18.80 -8.51 -12.24
C THR A 161 19.16 -9.89 -11.72
N TYR A 162 18.17 -10.69 -11.31
CA TYR A 162 18.43 -12.08 -10.91
C TYR A 162 19.05 -12.90 -12.04
N ILE A 163 18.63 -12.70 -13.30
CA ILE A 163 19.13 -13.46 -14.45
C ILE A 163 20.61 -13.15 -14.74
N GLU A 164 21.04 -11.91 -14.51
CA GLU A 164 22.41 -11.46 -14.75
C GLU A 164 23.44 -12.12 -13.83
N ASP A 165 23.02 -12.59 -12.64
CA ASP A 165 23.87 -13.33 -11.71
C ASP A 165 24.26 -14.74 -12.22
N PHE A 166 23.63 -15.20 -13.31
CA PHE A 166 23.89 -16.50 -13.91
C PHE A 166 24.62 -16.37 -15.25
N GLN A 167 25.31 -17.44 -15.63
CA GLN A 167 26.00 -17.58 -16.91
C GLN A 167 25.68 -18.92 -17.57
N GLY A 168 26.08 -19.08 -18.84
CA GLY A 168 25.93 -20.32 -19.61
C GLY A 168 24.47 -20.80 -19.70
N ILE A 169 24.27 -22.12 -19.65
CA ILE A 169 22.95 -22.75 -19.84
C ILE A 169 21.90 -22.28 -18.84
N LYS A 170 22.30 -21.92 -17.61
CA LYS A 170 21.37 -21.42 -16.58
C LYS A 170 20.78 -20.08 -17.01
N ARG A 171 21.64 -19.14 -17.44
CA ARG A 171 21.20 -17.82 -17.94
C ARG A 171 20.29 -17.97 -19.16
N THR A 172 20.71 -18.76 -20.15
CA THR A 172 19.91 -18.98 -21.37
C THR A 172 18.53 -19.54 -21.06
N ARG A 173 18.43 -20.50 -20.12
CA ARG A 173 17.15 -21.10 -19.72
C ARG A 173 16.28 -20.13 -18.94
N LEU A 174 16.87 -19.31 -18.06
CA LEU A 174 16.17 -18.24 -17.34
C LEU A 174 15.64 -17.15 -18.26
N GLU A 175 16.45 -16.68 -19.22
CA GLU A 175 16.03 -15.68 -20.22
C GLU A 175 14.88 -16.22 -21.07
N LYS A 176 14.97 -17.49 -21.48
CA LYS A 176 13.94 -18.14 -22.28
C LYS A 176 12.62 -18.26 -21.54
N ILE A 177 12.62 -18.77 -20.30
CA ILE A 177 11.38 -18.87 -19.52
C ILE A 177 10.81 -17.49 -19.16
N TYR A 178 11.67 -16.50 -18.90
CA TYR A 178 11.26 -15.11 -18.67
C TYR A 178 10.50 -14.55 -19.88
N ALA A 179 11.05 -14.70 -21.09
CA ALA A 179 10.41 -14.25 -22.32
C ALA A 179 9.05 -14.93 -22.56
N LEU A 180 8.98 -16.26 -22.33
CA LEU A 180 7.72 -17.01 -22.44
C LEU A 180 6.66 -16.44 -21.49
N ILE A 181 6.98 -16.32 -20.19
CA ILE A 181 6.02 -15.84 -19.19
C ILE A 181 5.61 -14.40 -19.47
N LYS A 182 6.57 -13.52 -19.82
CA LYS A 182 6.29 -12.11 -20.11
C LYS A 182 5.33 -11.95 -21.29
N SER A 183 5.47 -12.79 -22.33
CA SER A 183 4.59 -12.77 -23.50
C SER A 183 3.16 -13.23 -23.20
N GLU A 184 2.99 -14.22 -22.32
CA GLU A 184 1.66 -14.75 -21.96
C GLU A 184 0.97 -13.92 -20.86
N ALA A 185 1.75 -13.17 -20.06
CA ALA A 185 1.26 -12.36 -18.95
C ALA A 185 1.75 -10.89 -19.03
N PRO A 186 1.41 -10.14 -20.09
CA PRO A 186 1.92 -8.77 -20.29
C PRO A 186 1.49 -7.79 -19.20
N ARG A 187 0.37 -8.08 -18.50
CA ARG A 187 -0.16 -7.27 -17.40
C ARG A 187 0.43 -7.63 -16.03
N ALA A 188 1.24 -8.68 -15.94
CA ALA A 188 1.87 -9.08 -14.69
C ALA A 188 3.06 -8.15 -14.37
N THR A 189 3.15 -7.76 -13.10
CA THR A 189 4.31 -7.06 -12.55
C THR A 189 5.38 -8.05 -12.09
N GLU A 190 6.63 -7.62 -12.05
CA GLU A 190 7.77 -8.47 -11.73
C GLU A 190 8.31 -8.15 -10.34
N LYS A 191 8.60 -9.18 -9.55
CA LYS A 191 9.20 -9.05 -8.21
C LYS A 191 10.05 -10.27 -7.87
N LEU A 192 10.77 -10.19 -6.75
CA LEU A 192 11.31 -11.36 -6.09
C LEU A 192 10.40 -11.78 -4.93
N SER A 193 10.16 -13.08 -4.77
CA SER A 193 9.48 -13.64 -3.61
C SER A 193 10.19 -14.91 -3.21
N TYR A 194 10.51 -15.04 -1.93
CA TYR A 194 11.36 -16.13 -1.41
C TYR A 194 12.72 -16.23 -2.13
N GLY A 195 13.26 -15.10 -2.59
CA GLY A 195 14.50 -15.04 -3.37
C GLY A 195 14.38 -15.51 -4.83
N MET A 196 13.16 -15.77 -5.34
CA MET A 196 12.94 -16.27 -6.69
C MET A 196 12.23 -15.25 -7.59
N PRO A 197 12.61 -15.16 -8.88
CA PRO A 197 11.82 -14.50 -9.91
C PRO A 197 10.34 -14.85 -9.86
N THR A 198 9.50 -13.83 -9.77
CA THR A 198 8.06 -13.97 -9.58
C THR A 198 7.30 -13.00 -10.46
N PHE A 199 6.41 -13.54 -11.29
CA PHE A 199 5.37 -12.75 -11.93
C PHE A 199 4.16 -12.64 -10.99
N TYR A 200 3.63 -11.43 -10.85
CA TYR A 200 2.53 -11.11 -9.96
C TYR A 200 1.40 -10.43 -10.72
N LEU A 201 0.19 -10.95 -10.58
CA LEU A 201 -1.03 -10.40 -11.16
C LEU A 201 -2.13 -10.55 -10.11
N HIS A 202 -2.39 -9.56 -9.26
CA HIS A 202 -3.35 -9.65 -8.13
C HIS A 202 -2.97 -10.66 -7.01
N GLU A 203 -2.31 -11.74 -7.37
CA GLU A 203 -1.64 -12.73 -6.52
C GLU A 203 -0.36 -13.23 -7.24
N ASN A 204 0.40 -14.11 -6.58
CA ASN A 204 1.58 -14.71 -7.20
C ASN A 204 1.14 -15.63 -8.35
N LEU A 205 1.53 -15.28 -9.58
CA LEU A 205 1.10 -15.98 -10.80
C LEU A 205 1.92 -17.25 -11.00
N VAL A 206 3.23 -17.08 -11.18
CA VAL A 206 4.22 -18.16 -11.34
C VAL A 206 5.56 -17.70 -10.77
N HIS A 207 6.35 -18.65 -10.28
CA HIS A 207 7.76 -18.43 -9.94
C HIS A 207 8.65 -19.30 -10.84
N PHE A 208 9.92 -18.92 -10.96
CA PHE A 208 10.95 -19.77 -11.54
C PHE A 208 12.30 -19.46 -10.91
N ALA A 209 13.20 -20.44 -10.87
CA ALA A 209 14.53 -20.26 -10.28
C ALA A 209 15.54 -21.23 -10.88
N ALA A 210 16.80 -20.80 -11.00
CA ALA A 210 17.88 -21.68 -11.39
C ALA A 210 18.30 -22.56 -10.20
N GLN A 211 18.22 -23.87 -10.37
CA GLN A 211 18.77 -24.85 -9.43
C GLN A 211 20.10 -25.41 -9.96
N THR A 212 20.74 -26.30 -9.21
CA THR A 212 22.05 -26.87 -9.59
C THR A 212 21.96 -27.67 -10.90
N LYS A 213 20.96 -28.54 -11.05
CA LYS A 213 20.83 -29.48 -12.19
C LYS A 213 19.67 -29.17 -13.15
N HIS A 214 18.75 -28.29 -12.75
CA HIS A 214 17.53 -28.01 -13.50
C HIS A 214 17.07 -26.57 -13.30
N LEU A 215 16.18 -26.10 -14.17
CA LEU A 215 15.36 -24.92 -13.96
C LEU A 215 14.09 -25.34 -13.21
N GLY A 216 13.84 -24.75 -12.04
CA GLY A 216 12.59 -24.96 -11.30
C GLY A 216 11.50 -24.02 -11.80
N PHE A 217 10.32 -24.55 -12.09
CA PHE A 217 9.13 -23.77 -12.46
C PHE A 217 7.98 -24.08 -11.51
N TYR A 218 7.34 -23.03 -10.97
CA TYR A 218 6.39 -23.13 -9.88
C TYR A 218 5.04 -22.47 -10.24
N PRO A 219 4.18 -23.17 -10.98
CA PRO A 219 2.88 -22.65 -11.41
C PRO A 219 1.77 -22.88 -10.36
N SER A 220 2.13 -23.03 -9.08
CA SER A 220 1.22 -23.43 -7.99
C SER A 220 0.57 -24.81 -8.21
N SER A 221 -0.27 -25.24 -7.26
CA SER A 221 -0.89 -26.57 -7.34
C SER A 221 -1.98 -26.71 -8.39
N SER A 222 -2.71 -25.64 -8.67
CA SER A 222 -3.70 -25.65 -9.76
C SER A 222 -3.02 -25.81 -11.12
N GLY A 223 -1.88 -25.14 -11.34
CA GLY A 223 -1.14 -25.22 -12.60
C GLY A 223 -0.53 -26.59 -12.86
N ILE A 224 -0.01 -27.26 -11.83
CA ILE A 224 0.49 -28.64 -11.96
C ILE A 224 -0.66 -29.60 -12.24
N ALA A 225 -1.73 -29.57 -11.43
CA ALA A 225 -2.86 -30.49 -11.58
C ALA A 225 -3.55 -30.40 -12.94
N ALA A 226 -3.66 -29.18 -13.51
CA ALA A 226 -4.30 -28.98 -14.81
C ALA A 226 -3.54 -29.59 -16.00
N TYR A 227 -2.22 -29.79 -15.87
CA TYR A 227 -1.36 -30.25 -16.96
C TYR A 227 -0.49 -31.45 -16.58
N GLU A 228 -0.86 -32.18 -15.53
CA GLU A 228 -0.09 -33.29 -14.98
C GLU A 228 0.21 -34.37 -16.05
N ALA A 229 -0.80 -34.72 -16.86
CA ALA A 229 -0.66 -35.70 -17.94
C ALA A 229 0.31 -35.25 -19.06
N GLU A 230 0.54 -33.94 -19.22
CA GLU A 230 1.45 -33.38 -20.23
C GLU A 230 2.88 -33.22 -19.70
N LEU A 231 3.15 -33.43 -18.40
CA LEU A 231 4.49 -33.30 -17.81
C LEU A 231 5.44 -34.43 -18.27
N GLY A 232 4.91 -35.57 -18.70
CA GLY A 232 5.68 -36.69 -19.23
C GLY A 232 6.76 -37.18 -18.26
N SER A 233 8.03 -37.10 -18.68
CA SER A 233 9.19 -37.59 -17.90
C SER A 233 9.81 -36.54 -16.97
N PHE A 234 9.26 -35.32 -16.89
CA PHE A 234 9.79 -34.29 -16.01
C PHE A 234 9.44 -34.59 -14.55
N ALA A 235 10.41 -34.44 -13.64
CA ALA A 235 10.14 -34.58 -12.22
C ALA A 235 9.28 -33.42 -11.71
N TYR A 236 8.23 -33.70 -10.95
CA TYR A 236 7.33 -32.69 -10.42
C TYR A 236 6.85 -33.02 -9.00
N SER A 237 6.28 -32.01 -8.35
CA SER A 237 5.61 -32.10 -7.05
C SER A 237 4.31 -31.31 -7.11
N LYS A 238 3.56 -31.28 -6.00
CA LYS A 238 2.26 -30.60 -5.92
C LYS A 238 2.25 -29.17 -6.47
N GLY A 239 3.36 -28.42 -6.45
CA GLY A 239 3.39 -27.03 -6.94
C GLY A 239 4.60 -26.66 -7.80
N ALA A 240 5.37 -27.64 -8.27
CA ALA A 240 6.61 -27.40 -8.99
C ALA A 240 6.90 -28.47 -10.04
N VAL A 241 7.54 -28.09 -11.13
CA VAL A 241 8.13 -29.00 -12.12
C VAL A 241 9.58 -28.62 -12.36
N GLN A 242 10.43 -29.63 -12.56
CA GLN A 242 11.87 -29.48 -12.79
C GLN A 242 12.16 -29.72 -14.28
N PHE A 243 12.78 -28.73 -14.94
CA PHE A 243 13.25 -28.86 -16.32
C PHE A 243 14.78 -29.03 -16.33
N PRO A 244 15.29 -30.26 -16.54
CA PRO A 244 16.72 -30.53 -16.60
C PRO A 244 17.43 -29.64 -17.64
N TYR A 245 18.64 -29.17 -17.34
CA TYR A 245 19.35 -28.27 -18.26
C TYR A 245 19.82 -28.95 -19.56
N ASP A 246 19.99 -30.27 -19.51
CA ASP A 246 20.39 -31.15 -20.61
C ASP A 246 19.23 -31.52 -21.57
N LYS A 247 17.99 -31.19 -21.20
CA LYS A 247 16.79 -31.39 -22.04
C LYS A 247 16.23 -30.06 -22.50
N ASP A 248 15.56 -30.09 -23.65
CA ASP A 248 14.87 -28.91 -24.14
C ASP A 248 13.69 -28.51 -23.26
N LEU A 249 13.50 -27.19 -23.18
CA LEU A 249 12.44 -26.60 -22.41
C LEU A 249 11.12 -26.85 -23.14
N PRO A 250 10.08 -27.42 -22.49
CA PRO A 250 8.80 -27.68 -23.15
C PRO A 250 7.98 -26.38 -23.28
N GLU A 251 8.36 -25.53 -24.22
CA GLU A 251 7.84 -24.15 -24.33
C GLU A 251 6.32 -24.11 -24.47
N ALA A 252 5.74 -25.01 -25.27
CA ALA A 252 4.30 -25.09 -25.48
C ALA A 252 3.56 -25.38 -24.18
N LEU A 253 4.08 -26.32 -23.37
CA LEU A 253 3.52 -26.66 -22.06
C LEU A 253 3.63 -25.48 -21.09
N ILE A 254 4.78 -24.80 -21.04
CA ILE A 254 4.97 -23.62 -20.19
C ILE A 254 3.95 -22.53 -20.56
N ARG A 255 3.76 -22.24 -21.85
CA ARG A 255 2.77 -21.25 -22.31
C ARG A 255 1.36 -21.63 -21.86
N LYS A 256 0.95 -22.89 -22.03
CA LYS A 256 -0.35 -23.39 -21.58
C LYS A 256 -0.55 -23.19 -20.08
N MET A 257 0.45 -23.57 -19.27
CA MET A 257 0.40 -23.43 -17.82
C MET A 257 0.31 -21.96 -17.37
N VAL A 258 1.10 -21.07 -17.98
CA VAL A 258 1.06 -19.63 -17.65
C VAL A 258 -0.29 -19.02 -18.03
N ARG A 259 -0.81 -19.33 -19.22
CA ARG A 259 -2.10 -18.82 -19.68
C ARG A 259 -3.25 -19.28 -18.79
N PHE A 260 -3.26 -20.56 -18.41
CA PHE A 260 -4.21 -21.10 -17.45
C PHE A 260 -4.15 -20.34 -16.12
N LYS A 261 -2.94 -20.08 -15.61
CA LYS A 261 -2.77 -19.30 -14.38
C LYS A 261 -3.27 -17.86 -14.50
N VAL A 262 -3.07 -17.21 -15.64
CA VAL A 262 -3.60 -15.85 -15.87
C VAL A 262 -5.14 -15.87 -15.83
N GLN A 263 -5.76 -16.83 -16.51
CA GLN A 263 -7.21 -17.00 -16.53
C GLN A 263 -7.77 -17.27 -15.13
N GLU A 264 -7.20 -18.23 -14.39
CA GLU A 264 -7.63 -18.59 -13.03
C GLU A 264 -7.62 -17.37 -12.10
N VAL A 265 -6.56 -16.57 -12.15
CA VAL A 265 -6.34 -15.42 -11.29
C VAL A 265 -7.31 -14.28 -11.60
N GLU A 266 -7.54 -13.99 -12.89
CA GLU A 266 -8.50 -12.97 -13.33
C GLU A 266 -9.94 -13.40 -13.00
N GLU A 267 -10.29 -14.69 -13.15
CA GLU A 267 -11.59 -15.24 -12.76
C GLU A 267 -11.84 -15.14 -11.26
N LYS A 268 -10.85 -15.51 -10.43
CA LYS A 268 -10.93 -15.33 -8.97
C LYS A 268 -11.16 -13.87 -8.60
N ARG A 269 -10.49 -12.93 -9.28
CA ARG A 269 -10.69 -11.49 -9.04
C ARG A 269 -12.09 -11.05 -9.45
N ARG A 270 -12.58 -11.49 -10.60
CA ARG A 270 -13.95 -11.21 -11.08
C ARG A 270 -15.00 -11.73 -10.10
N ASN A 271 -14.88 -12.98 -9.65
CA ASN A 271 -15.82 -13.60 -8.72
C ASN A 271 -15.85 -12.89 -7.36
N LYS A 272 -14.69 -12.47 -6.84
CA LYS A 272 -14.62 -11.64 -5.62
C LYS A 272 -15.30 -10.27 -5.81
N ALA A 273 -15.14 -9.64 -6.98
CA ALA A 273 -15.79 -8.36 -7.28
C ALA A 273 -17.33 -8.49 -7.40
N LEU A 274 -17.82 -9.59 -7.98
CA LEU A 274 -19.25 -9.90 -8.08
C LEU A 274 -19.87 -10.17 -6.70
N ALA A 275 -19.21 -10.99 -5.87
CA ALA A 275 -19.67 -11.28 -4.50
C ALA A 275 -19.82 -10.01 -3.64
N LYS A 276 -18.87 -9.06 -3.78
CA LYS A 276 -18.91 -7.77 -3.06
C LYS A 276 -20.05 -6.84 -3.52
N LYS A 277 -20.50 -6.97 -4.77
CA LYS A 277 -21.67 -6.22 -5.29
C LYS A 277 -23.00 -6.84 -4.85
N GLY A 278 -23.08 -8.18 -4.80
CA GLY A 278 -24.28 -8.90 -4.35
C GLY A 278 -24.60 -8.72 -2.87
N SER A 279 -23.59 -8.56 -2.01
CA SER A 279 -23.78 -8.29 -0.57
C SER A 279 -24.24 -6.86 -0.24
N GLY A 280 -24.42 -5.99 -1.24
CA GLY A 280 -24.82 -4.58 -1.08
C GLY A 280 -26.28 -4.28 -1.47
N LEU A 281 -27.04 -5.27 -1.95
CA LEU A 281 -28.46 -5.14 -2.30
C LEU A 281 -29.27 -6.18 -1.52
N GLY A 282 -29.89 -5.76 -0.42
CA GLY A 282 -30.90 -6.54 0.27
C GLY A 282 -31.16 -6.04 1.67
N VAL A 283 -32.08 -5.07 1.83
CA VAL A 283 -33.33 -5.20 2.60
C VAL A 283 -34.27 -4.08 2.15
N GLU A 284 -35.17 -4.34 1.20
CA GLU A 284 -36.49 -3.71 1.16
C GLU A 284 -37.52 -4.77 0.76
N ASP A 285 -38.67 -4.67 1.44
CA ASP A 285 -39.95 -5.35 1.26
C ASP A 285 -40.16 -6.79 1.76
N SER A 286 -40.86 -6.86 2.90
CA SER A 286 -42.09 -7.65 3.02
C SER A 286 -42.90 -7.24 4.26
N ILE A 287 -43.68 -6.16 4.16
CA ILE A 287 -44.81 -5.95 5.09
C ILE A 287 -45.98 -6.75 4.54
N GLY A 288 -46.24 -7.88 5.20
CA GLY A 288 -47.31 -8.81 4.88
C GLY A 288 -48.71 -8.20 5.05
N ALA A 289 -49.56 -8.50 4.07
CA ALA A 289 -50.98 -8.26 4.10
C ALA A 289 -51.65 -8.97 5.31
N LYS A 290 -52.29 -8.19 6.19
CA LYS A 290 -53.20 -8.70 7.22
C LYS A 290 -54.47 -9.23 6.56
N LYS A 291 -54.71 -10.55 6.69
CA LYS A 291 -56.03 -11.16 6.51
C LYS A 291 -56.87 -10.93 7.77
N GLN A 292 -58.06 -10.40 7.54
CA GLN A 292 -59.16 -10.22 8.47
C GLN A 292 -59.89 -11.56 8.64
N LYS A 293 -60.19 -11.96 9.88
CA LYS A 293 -61.31 -12.87 10.18
C LYS A 293 -61.68 -12.78 11.68
N ILE A 294 -62.90 -12.26 11.87
CA ILE A 294 -63.89 -12.39 12.96
C ILE A 294 -63.33 -12.36 14.38
#